data_AF-A0A1C3H701-F1
#
_entry.id   AF-A0A1C3H701-F1
#
_cell.length_a   1.000
_cell.length_b   1.000
_cell.length_c   1.000
_cell.angle_alpha   90.00
_cell.angle_beta   90.00
_cell.angle_gamma   90.00
#
_symmetry.space_group_name_H-M   'P 1'
#
loop_
_entity.id
_entity.type
_entity.pdbx_description
1 polymer ?
#
loop_
_entity_poly.entity_id
_entity_poly.type
_entity_poly.pdbx_seq_one_letter_code
_entity_poly.pdbx_strand_id
1 'polypeptide(L)'
;MDIQEIDALIATLTPYANSGDFSLHSAFIKAACQQIIKDGKVKLPRGGGNVAKHIKDHADGSADLGEILYDAHHGAPFVWPLYERCAAFCREHDCYAGAFADIPRKPQKPQTIAAAAALLKVADLKALLKTAGHRPATTKAALVEQAENLLTLADFDPVVMPWLAAARAKYENDLIYEKYAALAWMVLHRAYFLRQIARPNPLFYPVVSEGLVQDEDRRLANWLDGDGYAGVVQGEKIAKLLPLFPGDPSDISFKVRRRS
;
A
#
# COMPACT_ATOMS: atom_id res chain seq x y z
N MET A 1 -2.97 -22.55 7.26
CA MET A 1 -3.36 -22.20 5.89
C MET A 1 -3.32 -23.50 5.12
N ASP A 2 -4.45 -23.86 4.54
CA ASP A 2 -4.58 -25.13 3.84
C ASP A 2 -3.83 -25.05 2.50
N ILE A 3 -3.30 -26.17 2.00
CA ILE A 3 -2.58 -26.21 0.72
C ILE A 3 -3.46 -25.65 -0.41
N GLN A 4 -4.78 -25.83 -0.28
CA GLN A 4 -5.79 -25.32 -1.21
C GLN A 4 -5.83 -23.79 -1.33
N GLU A 5 -5.52 -23.03 -0.27
CA GLU A 5 -5.53 -21.56 -0.29
C GLU A 5 -4.29 -21.01 -1.02
N ILE A 6 -3.14 -21.70 -0.90
CA ILE A 6 -1.92 -21.37 -1.65
C ILE A 6 -2.11 -21.65 -3.14
N ASP A 7 -2.70 -22.80 -3.48
CA ASP A 7 -2.94 -23.18 -4.87
C ASP A 7 -3.96 -22.24 -5.55
N ALA A 8 -4.99 -21.81 -4.82
CA ALA A 8 -5.93 -20.79 -5.29
C ALA A 8 -5.22 -19.46 -5.58
N LEU A 9 -4.34 -19.00 -4.68
CA LEU A 9 -3.59 -17.76 -4.88
C LEU A 9 -2.58 -17.86 -6.04
N ILE A 10 -1.90 -19.00 -6.19
CA ILE A 10 -1.03 -19.26 -7.35
C ILE A 10 -1.86 -19.16 -8.63
N ALA A 11 -3.05 -19.74 -8.65
CA ALA A 11 -3.96 -19.63 -9.80
C ALA A 11 -4.39 -18.17 -10.05
N THR A 12 -4.57 -17.34 -9.02
CA THR A 12 -4.80 -15.89 -9.16
C THR A 12 -3.66 -15.17 -9.83
N LEU A 13 -2.44 -15.41 -9.37
CA LEU A 13 -1.29 -14.61 -9.76
C LEU A 13 -0.68 -15.06 -11.10
N THR A 14 -0.87 -16.34 -11.48
CA THR A 14 -0.24 -16.94 -12.67
C THR A 14 -0.63 -16.28 -14.00
N PRO A 15 -1.90 -15.92 -14.28
CA PRO A 15 -2.28 -15.24 -15.52
C PRO A 15 -1.64 -13.85 -15.68
N TYR A 16 -1.62 -13.05 -14.61
CA TYR A 16 -0.98 -11.72 -14.59
C TYR A 16 0.53 -11.81 -14.70
N ALA A 17 1.09 -12.86 -14.10
CA ALA A 17 2.49 -13.16 -14.23
C ALA A 17 2.86 -13.72 -15.61
N ASN A 18 1.90 -14.01 -16.49
CA ASN A 18 2.10 -14.52 -17.86
C ASN A 18 1.36 -13.64 -18.89
N SER A 19 1.63 -12.33 -18.86
CA SER A 19 1.21 -11.39 -19.89
C SER A 19 2.23 -11.34 -21.05
N GLY A 20 1.85 -10.75 -22.19
CA GLY A 20 2.70 -10.67 -23.38
C GLY A 20 4.10 -10.05 -23.15
N ASP A 21 4.23 -9.23 -22.10
CA ASP A 21 5.46 -8.52 -21.75
C ASP A 21 6.13 -9.04 -20.46
N PHE A 22 5.50 -9.99 -19.76
CA PHE A 22 5.97 -10.53 -18.48
C PHE A 22 5.53 -11.99 -18.30
N SER A 23 6.48 -12.92 -18.33
CA SER A 23 6.23 -14.34 -18.02
C SER A 23 7.09 -14.81 -16.84
N LEU A 24 6.46 -15.15 -15.72
CA LEU A 24 7.05 -15.89 -14.60
C LEU A 24 6.50 -17.31 -14.58
N HIS A 25 7.43 -18.25 -14.51
CA HIS A 25 7.10 -19.65 -14.32
C HIS A 25 6.38 -19.84 -12.97
N SER A 26 5.28 -20.61 -12.96
CA SER A 26 4.44 -20.85 -11.77
C SER A 26 5.23 -21.38 -10.56
N ALA A 27 6.33 -22.09 -10.79
CA ALA A 27 7.25 -22.53 -9.74
C ALA A 27 7.85 -21.37 -8.91
N PHE A 28 8.17 -20.23 -9.52
CA PHE A 28 8.68 -19.05 -8.80
C PHE A 28 7.58 -18.36 -7.99
N ILE A 29 6.36 -18.30 -8.54
CA ILE A 29 5.18 -17.79 -7.82
C ILE A 29 4.89 -18.68 -6.61
N LYS A 30 4.92 -20.00 -6.78
CA LYS A 30 4.76 -20.97 -5.69
C LYS A 30 5.81 -20.79 -4.59
N ALA A 31 7.08 -20.64 -4.98
CA ALA A 31 8.18 -20.39 -4.04
C ALA A 31 8.00 -19.05 -3.30
N ALA A 32 7.56 -18.00 -3.99
CA ALA A 32 7.26 -16.70 -3.37
C ALA A 32 6.08 -16.78 -2.39
N CYS A 33 4.98 -17.44 -2.75
CA CYS A 33 3.86 -17.70 -1.84
C CYS A 33 4.31 -18.47 -0.59
N GLN A 34 5.17 -19.49 -0.76
CA GLN A 34 5.73 -20.24 0.37
C GLN A 34 6.50 -19.31 1.33
N GLN A 35 7.39 -18.46 0.80
CA GLN A 35 8.22 -17.56 1.60
C GLN A 35 7.42 -16.41 2.26
N ILE A 36 6.52 -15.75 1.52
CA ILE A 36 5.81 -14.57 2.01
C ILE A 36 4.63 -14.96 2.91
N ILE A 37 3.90 -16.02 2.54
CA ILE A 37 2.60 -16.32 3.13
C ILE A 37 2.74 -17.39 4.19
N LYS A 38 3.34 -18.54 3.85
CA LYS A 38 3.49 -19.63 4.81
C LYS A 38 4.60 -19.34 5.82
N ASP A 39 5.81 -19.01 5.36
CA ASP A 39 6.93 -18.73 6.27
C ASP A 39 6.74 -17.37 6.98
N GLY A 40 6.14 -16.39 6.28
CA GLY A 40 5.68 -15.13 6.86
C GLY A 40 4.44 -15.25 7.77
N LYS A 41 3.87 -16.45 7.92
CA LYS A 41 2.74 -16.77 8.82
C LYS A 41 1.49 -15.90 8.60
N VAL A 42 1.18 -15.59 7.34
CA VAL A 42 -0.04 -14.89 6.95
C VAL A 42 -1.25 -15.77 7.29
N LYS A 43 -2.28 -15.15 7.88
CA LYS A 43 -3.57 -15.79 8.16
C LYS A 43 -4.67 -15.03 7.44
N LEU A 44 -5.08 -15.54 6.28
CA LEU A 44 -6.23 -15.04 5.55
C LEU A 44 -7.54 -15.44 6.24
N PRO A 45 -8.61 -14.65 6.12
CA PRO A 45 -9.92 -14.97 6.68
C PRO A 45 -10.51 -16.22 6.03
N ARG A 46 -11.16 -17.08 6.85
CA ARG A 46 -11.81 -18.30 6.37
C ARG A 46 -12.99 -17.94 5.48
N GLY A 47 -13.11 -18.61 4.34
CA GLY A 47 -14.22 -18.41 3.42
C GLY A 47 -13.99 -17.32 2.39
N GLY A 48 -12.74 -17.13 1.94
CA GLY A 48 -12.49 -16.41 0.69
C GLY A 48 -13.41 -17.01 -0.38
N GLY A 49 -14.31 -16.18 -0.92
CA GLY A 49 -15.12 -16.52 -2.06
C GLY A 49 -14.23 -17.11 -3.15
N ASN A 50 -14.80 -18.00 -3.96
CA ASN A 50 -14.08 -18.80 -4.94
C ASN A 50 -13.12 -17.91 -5.76
N VAL A 51 -11.85 -17.82 -5.36
CA VAL A 51 -10.89 -16.85 -5.89
C VAL A 51 -10.76 -17.07 -7.41
N ALA A 52 -10.82 -18.34 -7.82
CA ALA A 52 -10.95 -18.81 -9.20
C ALA A 52 -12.09 -18.15 -10.00
N LYS A 53 -13.24 -17.89 -9.37
CA LYS A 53 -14.40 -17.23 -9.99
C LYS A 53 -14.14 -15.73 -10.17
N HIS A 54 -13.62 -15.04 -9.15
CA HIS A 54 -13.30 -13.61 -9.26
C HIS A 54 -12.19 -13.35 -10.29
N ILE A 55 -11.16 -14.20 -10.36
CA ILE A 55 -10.14 -14.11 -11.42
C ILE A 55 -10.77 -14.24 -12.80
N LYS A 56 -11.70 -15.18 -12.98
CA LYS A 56 -12.38 -15.39 -14.26
C LYS A 56 -13.22 -14.18 -14.66
N ASP A 57 -13.86 -13.54 -13.69
CA ASP A 57 -14.71 -12.38 -13.90
C ASP A 57 -13.87 -11.10 -14.18
N HIS A 58 -12.58 -11.07 -13.80
CA HIS A 58 -11.63 -9.95 -14.01
C HIS A 58 -10.42 -10.29 -14.89
N ALA A 59 -10.51 -11.36 -15.70
CA ALA A 59 -9.41 -11.89 -16.53
C ALA A 59 -9.01 -11.00 -17.72
N ASP A 60 -9.74 -9.90 -17.95
CA ASP A 60 -9.44 -8.90 -18.99
C ASP A 60 -8.30 -7.94 -18.58
N GLY A 61 -7.79 -8.07 -17.34
CA GLY A 61 -6.70 -7.26 -16.81
C GLY A 61 -7.11 -5.85 -16.37
N SER A 62 -8.42 -5.58 -16.24
CA SER A 62 -8.94 -4.25 -15.89
C SER A 62 -8.87 -3.91 -14.38
N ALA A 63 -8.83 -4.91 -13.51
CA ALA A 63 -8.80 -4.74 -12.05
C ALA A 63 -7.38 -4.88 -11.48
N ASP A 64 -7.08 -4.08 -10.45
CA ASP A 64 -5.83 -4.19 -9.69
C ASP A 64 -5.80 -5.55 -8.94
N LEU A 65 -4.63 -6.17 -8.86
CA LEU A 65 -4.42 -7.42 -8.13
C LEU A 65 -4.79 -7.28 -6.65
N GLY A 66 -4.59 -6.10 -6.06
CA GLY A 66 -5.06 -5.78 -4.71
C GLY A 66 -6.58 -5.89 -4.58
N GLU A 67 -7.30 -5.35 -5.57
CA GLU A 67 -8.77 -5.35 -5.64
C GLU A 67 -9.34 -6.77 -5.73
N ILE A 68 -8.77 -7.61 -6.60
CA ILE A 68 -9.23 -9.00 -6.76
C ILE A 68 -9.07 -9.80 -5.45
N LEU A 69 -7.94 -9.63 -4.74
CA LEU A 69 -7.73 -10.30 -3.46
C LEU A 69 -8.64 -9.72 -2.36
N TYR A 70 -8.79 -8.39 -2.33
CA TYR A 70 -9.68 -7.72 -1.39
C TYR A 70 -11.13 -8.21 -1.57
N ASP A 71 -11.64 -8.24 -2.81
CA ASP A 71 -13.00 -8.65 -3.14
C ASP A 71 -13.25 -10.13 -2.88
N ALA A 72 -12.28 -11.00 -3.24
CA ALA A 72 -12.39 -12.43 -2.96
C ALA A 72 -12.47 -12.73 -1.46
N HIS A 73 -11.94 -11.84 -0.62
CA HIS A 73 -12.07 -11.92 0.83
C HIS A 73 -13.12 -10.96 1.41
N HIS A 74 -13.96 -10.35 0.58
CA HIS A 74 -15.01 -9.40 0.97
C HIS A 74 -14.50 -8.26 1.87
N GLY A 75 -13.27 -7.80 1.64
CA GLY A 75 -12.62 -6.76 2.44
C GLY A 75 -12.34 -7.15 3.88
N ALA A 76 -12.37 -8.44 4.23
CA ALA A 76 -12.09 -8.88 5.59
C ALA A 76 -10.60 -8.68 5.94
N PRO A 77 -10.28 -8.11 7.13
CA PRO A 77 -8.89 -7.93 7.52
C PRO A 77 -8.18 -9.27 7.72
N PHE A 78 -6.88 -9.30 7.45
CA PHE A 78 -6.04 -10.48 7.62
C PHE A 78 -4.78 -10.20 8.46
N VAL A 79 -4.18 -11.24 9.01
CA VAL A 79 -2.98 -11.13 9.85
C VAL A 79 -1.74 -11.38 9.01
N TRP A 80 -0.78 -10.47 9.06
CA TRP A 80 0.52 -10.62 8.39
C TRP A 80 1.65 -10.12 9.29
N PRO A 81 2.23 -11.00 10.14
CA PRO A 81 3.19 -10.59 11.17
C PRO A 81 4.43 -9.88 10.64
N LEU A 82 4.91 -10.25 9.44
CA LEU A 82 6.01 -9.54 8.80
C LEU A 82 5.62 -8.10 8.50
N TYR A 83 4.51 -7.86 7.78
CA TYR A 83 4.02 -6.50 7.51
C TYR A 83 3.86 -5.68 8.79
N GLU A 84 3.26 -6.24 9.85
CA GLU A 84 3.06 -5.50 11.11
C GLU A 84 4.38 -5.05 11.76
N ARG A 85 5.40 -5.92 11.79
CA ARG A 85 6.72 -5.55 12.31
C ARG A 85 7.35 -4.41 11.52
N CYS A 86 7.06 -4.37 10.24
CA CYS A 86 7.70 -3.46 9.29
C CYS A 86 6.99 -2.12 9.25
N ALA A 87 5.66 -2.13 9.33
CA ALA A 87 4.86 -0.96 9.65
C ALA A 87 5.29 -0.33 10.98
N ALA A 88 5.56 -1.14 12.02
CA ALA A 88 6.08 -0.65 13.29
C ALA A 88 7.47 -0.01 13.13
N PHE A 89 8.37 -0.66 12.40
CA PHE A 89 9.70 -0.14 12.08
C PHE A 89 9.64 1.20 11.31
N CYS A 90 8.76 1.30 10.31
CA CYS A 90 8.54 2.53 9.55
C CYS A 90 8.07 3.69 10.45
N ARG A 91 7.19 3.40 11.43
CA ARG A 91 6.75 4.40 12.42
C ARG A 91 7.87 4.81 13.39
N GLU A 92 8.68 3.87 13.83
CA GLU A 92 9.81 4.13 14.74
C GLU A 92 10.84 5.08 14.11
N HIS A 93 11.11 4.90 12.82
CA HIS A 93 12.16 5.62 12.12
C HIS A 93 11.67 6.75 11.18
N ASP A 94 10.37 7.04 11.21
CA ASP A 94 9.71 8.02 10.35
C ASP A 94 10.14 7.89 8.87
N CYS A 95 9.91 6.70 8.32
CA CYS A 95 10.35 6.32 6.98
C CYS A 95 9.33 5.37 6.35
N TYR A 96 8.68 5.80 5.27
CA TYR A 96 7.54 5.10 4.69
C TYR A 96 7.77 4.80 3.21
N ALA A 97 8.53 3.73 2.97
CA ALA A 97 8.72 3.11 1.66
C ALA A 97 7.38 2.74 1.01
N GLY A 98 7.33 2.57 -0.33
CA GLY A 98 6.11 2.48 -1.13
C GLY A 98 4.92 1.72 -0.50
N ALA A 99 5.12 0.45 -0.11
CA ALA A 99 4.08 -0.40 0.50
C ALA A 99 3.53 0.06 1.88
N PHE A 100 4.13 1.11 2.44
CA PHE A 100 3.83 1.69 3.75
C PHE A 100 3.48 3.19 3.67
N ALA A 101 3.42 3.77 2.47
CA ALA A 101 3.21 5.20 2.24
C ALA A 101 1.88 5.74 2.76
N ASP A 102 0.88 4.88 2.98
CA ASP A 102 -0.44 5.25 3.51
C ASP A 102 -0.51 5.29 5.04
N ILE A 103 0.46 4.68 5.74
CA ILE A 103 0.53 4.72 7.21
C ILE A 103 0.55 6.15 7.77
N PRO A 104 1.36 7.10 7.27
CA PRO A 104 1.38 8.46 7.81
C PRO A 104 0.11 9.27 7.48
N ARG A 105 -0.73 8.80 6.56
CA ARG A 105 -1.95 9.52 6.12
C ARG A 105 -3.13 9.38 7.08
N LYS A 106 -2.97 8.69 8.22
CA LYS A 106 -4.04 8.50 9.21
C LYS A 106 -4.61 9.86 9.65
N PRO A 107 -5.93 10.10 9.48
CA PRO A 107 -6.55 11.36 9.87
C PRO A 107 -6.32 11.70 11.35
N GLN A 108 -5.74 12.88 11.60
CA GLN A 108 -5.41 13.40 12.93
C GLN A 108 -6.43 14.44 13.39
N LYS A 109 -6.58 14.56 14.72
CA LYS A 109 -7.35 15.68 15.30
C LYS A 109 -6.61 16.98 14.97
N PRO A 110 -7.30 17.98 14.37
CA PRO A 110 -6.69 19.29 14.13
C PRO A 110 -6.17 19.91 15.42
N GLN A 111 -4.96 20.49 15.35
CA GLN A 111 -4.32 21.17 16.48
C GLN A 111 -4.46 22.70 16.41
N THR A 112 -5.04 23.22 15.34
CA THR A 112 -5.26 24.66 15.12
C THR A 112 -6.65 24.93 14.57
N ILE A 113 -7.19 26.11 14.84
CA ILE A 113 -8.50 26.53 14.33
C ILE A 113 -8.47 26.61 12.80
N ALA A 114 -7.39 27.11 12.19
CA ALA A 114 -7.19 27.06 10.74
C ALA A 114 -7.34 25.64 10.17
N ALA A 115 -6.67 24.66 10.77
CA ALA A 115 -6.74 23.27 10.31
C ALA A 115 -8.14 22.67 10.52
N ALA A 116 -8.79 22.97 11.65
CA ALA A 116 -10.17 22.54 11.90
C ALA A 116 -11.13 23.14 10.87
N ALA A 117 -11.03 24.45 10.61
CA ALA A 117 -11.87 25.17 9.67
C ALA A 117 -11.64 24.79 8.20
N ALA A 118 -10.43 24.32 7.85
CA ALA A 118 -10.15 23.79 6.52
C ALA A 118 -11.02 22.56 6.18
N LEU A 119 -11.33 21.73 7.19
CA LEU A 119 -12.17 20.52 7.05
C LEU A 119 -13.67 20.84 6.92
N LEU A 120 -14.09 22.01 7.38
CA LEU A 120 -15.50 22.38 7.48
C LEU A 120 -16.00 23.12 6.25
N LYS A 121 -17.30 22.97 5.96
CA LYS A 121 -17.98 23.78 4.94
C LYS A 121 -18.30 25.16 5.51
N VAL A 122 -18.55 26.13 4.63
CA VAL A 122 -18.95 27.50 5.03
C VAL A 122 -20.18 27.50 5.94
N ALA A 123 -21.14 26.60 5.69
CA ALA A 123 -22.35 26.48 6.51
C ALA A 123 -22.03 26.09 7.96
N ASP A 124 -21.10 25.15 8.16
CA ASP A 124 -20.71 24.66 9.48
C ASP A 124 -20.00 25.77 10.28
N LEU A 125 -19.07 26.50 9.63
CA LEU A 125 -18.38 27.64 10.25
C LEU A 125 -19.36 28.75 10.67
N LYS A 126 -20.36 29.05 9.83
CA LYS A 126 -21.42 30.00 10.18
C LYS A 126 -22.25 29.51 11.36
N ALA A 127 -22.53 28.21 11.44
CA ALA A 127 -23.29 27.62 12.54
C ALA A 127 -22.50 27.72 13.85
N LEU A 128 -21.20 27.38 13.85
CA LEU A 128 -20.33 27.49 15.02
C LEU A 128 -20.30 28.92 15.59
N LEU A 129 -20.05 29.91 14.75
CA LEU A 129 -20.04 31.32 15.16
C LEU A 129 -21.40 31.78 15.70
N LYS A 130 -22.50 31.35 15.08
CA LYS A 130 -23.85 31.68 15.58
C LYS A 130 -24.14 31.03 16.93
N THR A 131 -23.76 29.78 17.13
CA THR A 131 -23.92 29.06 18.41
C THR A 131 -23.14 29.76 19.52
N ALA A 132 -21.96 30.30 19.21
CA ALA A 132 -21.18 31.14 20.11
C ALA A 132 -21.71 32.58 20.27
N GLY A 133 -22.84 32.94 19.64
CA GLY A 133 -23.48 34.25 19.76
C GLY A 133 -22.92 35.33 18.84
N HIS A 134 -22.09 34.99 17.85
CA HIS A 134 -21.48 35.93 16.92
C HIS A 134 -22.23 36.01 15.58
N ARG A 135 -22.22 37.20 14.97
CA ARG A 135 -22.74 37.38 13.61
C ARG A 135 -21.68 36.94 12.59
N PRO A 136 -21.93 35.89 11.80
CA PRO A 136 -20.93 35.35 10.90
C PRO A 136 -20.72 36.22 9.66
N ALA A 137 -19.48 36.29 9.19
CA ALA A 137 -19.13 36.86 7.90
C ALA A 137 -19.72 36.05 6.72
N THR A 138 -19.50 36.54 5.50
CA THR A 138 -20.05 35.94 4.28
C THR A 138 -19.06 35.05 3.53
N THR A 139 -17.75 35.35 3.58
CA THR A 139 -16.69 34.63 2.87
C THR A 139 -16.00 33.59 3.76
N LYS A 140 -15.45 32.52 3.16
CA LYS A 140 -14.75 31.48 3.94
C LYS A 140 -13.54 32.04 4.68
N ALA A 141 -12.74 32.89 4.03
CA ALA A 141 -11.55 33.49 4.64
C ALA A 141 -11.90 34.33 5.88
N ALA A 142 -12.90 35.22 5.79
CA ALA A 142 -13.32 36.03 6.93
C ALA A 142 -13.98 35.20 8.04
N LEU A 143 -14.64 34.08 7.72
CA LEU A 143 -15.16 33.15 8.72
C LEU A 143 -14.06 32.42 9.48
N VAL A 144 -12.97 32.03 8.78
CA VAL A 144 -11.80 31.41 9.41
C VAL A 144 -11.13 32.41 10.35
N GLU A 145 -10.87 33.63 9.89
CA GLU A 145 -10.29 34.69 10.71
C GLU A 145 -11.17 35.03 11.93
N GLN A 146 -12.50 35.10 11.75
CA GLN A 146 -13.41 35.27 12.89
C GLN A 146 -13.34 34.11 13.87
N ALA A 147 -13.31 32.87 13.38
CA ALA A 147 -13.21 31.69 14.23
C ALA A 147 -11.90 31.67 15.01
N GLU A 148 -10.77 32.05 14.40
CA GLU A 148 -9.45 32.12 15.06
C GLU A 148 -9.43 33.13 16.21
N ASN A 149 -10.16 34.24 16.06
CA ASN A 149 -10.22 35.31 17.06
C ASN A 149 -11.25 35.07 18.17
N LEU A 150 -12.33 34.33 17.87
CA LEU A 150 -13.53 34.29 18.73
C LEU A 150 -13.85 32.91 19.30
N LEU A 151 -13.32 31.84 18.70
CA LEU A 151 -13.61 30.46 19.11
C LEU A 151 -12.36 29.77 19.65
N THR A 152 -12.59 28.65 20.32
CA THR A 152 -11.58 27.69 20.75
C THR A 152 -11.69 26.41 19.92
N LEU A 153 -10.67 25.55 19.98
CA LEU A 153 -10.76 24.22 19.37
C LEU A 153 -11.91 23.37 19.94
N ALA A 154 -12.29 23.58 21.21
CA ALA A 154 -13.39 22.84 21.83
C ALA A 154 -14.74 23.16 21.16
N ASP A 155 -14.91 24.38 20.66
CA ASP A 155 -16.14 24.78 19.95
C ASP A 155 -16.30 24.03 18.62
N PHE A 156 -15.20 23.56 18.02
CA PHE A 156 -15.22 22.78 16.79
C PHE A 156 -15.49 21.29 17.01
N ASP A 157 -15.25 20.76 18.21
CA ASP A 157 -15.34 19.32 18.51
C ASP A 157 -16.70 18.69 18.12
N PRO A 158 -17.88 19.34 18.35
CA PRO A 158 -19.17 18.77 17.96
C PRO A 158 -19.31 18.47 16.46
N VAL A 159 -18.57 19.19 15.61
CA VAL A 159 -18.64 19.03 14.14
C VAL A 159 -17.44 18.26 13.61
N VAL A 160 -16.24 18.53 14.13
CA VAL A 160 -15.00 17.91 13.67
C VAL A 160 -14.88 16.46 14.13
N MET A 161 -15.32 16.11 15.35
CA MET A 161 -15.14 14.75 15.86
C MET A 161 -15.97 13.70 15.09
N PRO A 162 -17.24 13.95 14.72
CA PRO A 162 -17.98 13.04 13.84
C PRO A 162 -17.33 12.88 12.45
N TRP A 163 -16.87 13.98 11.84
CA TRP A 163 -16.13 13.93 10.58
C TRP A 163 -14.86 13.09 10.71
N LEU A 164 -14.09 13.32 11.78
CA LEU A 164 -12.83 12.61 12.04
C LEU A 164 -13.07 11.12 12.27
N ALA A 165 -14.16 10.75 12.97
CA ALA A 165 -14.53 9.36 13.16
C ALA A 165 -14.87 8.68 11.82
N ALA A 166 -15.65 9.33 10.96
CA ALA A 166 -15.98 8.82 9.62
C ALA A 166 -14.73 8.71 8.72
N ALA A 167 -13.86 9.74 8.72
CA ALA A 167 -12.61 9.74 7.98
C ALA A 167 -11.66 8.64 8.45
N ARG A 168 -11.57 8.41 9.77
CA ARG A 168 -10.79 7.29 10.33
C ARG A 168 -11.37 5.94 9.95
N ALA A 169 -12.69 5.77 10.00
CA ALA A 169 -13.32 4.52 9.56
C ALA A 169 -13.03 4.22 8.08
N LYS A 170 -13.12 5.24 7.20
CA LYS A 170 -12.73 5.10 5.80
C LYS A 170 -11.25 4.73 5.67
N TYR A 171 -10.37 5.43 6.37
CA TYR A 171 -8.94 5.17 6.36
C TYR A 171 -8.59 3.73 6.79
N GLU A 172 -9.23 3.20 7.83
CA GLU A 172 -8.99 1.81 8.26
C GLU A 172 -9.43 0.80 7.20
N ASN A 173 -10.52 1.08 6.45
CA ASN A 173 -10.93 0.24 5.32
C ASN A 173 -9.93 0.34 4.15
N ASP A 174 -9.49 1.55 3.81
CA ASP A 174 -8.49 1.79 2.77
C ASP A 174 -7.18 1.05 3.12
N LEU A 175 -6.74 1.06 4.38
CA LEU A 175 -5.57 0.31 4.84
C LEU A 175 -5.70 -1.21 4.65
N ILE A 176 -6.91 -1.77 4.77
CA ILE A 176 -7.11 -3.20 4.51
C ILE A 176 -6.87 -3.49 3.03
N TYR A 177 -7.42 -2.64 2.14
CA TYR A 177 -7.17 -2.72 0.69
C TYR A 177 -5.68 -2.61 0.38
N GLU A 178 -5.00 -1.59 0.90
CA GLU A 178 -3.56 -1.38 0.66
C GLU A 178 -2.72 -2.56 1.14
N LYS A 179 -3.12 -3.21 2.25
CA LYS A 179 -2.45 -4.41 2.74
C LYS A 179 -2.62 -5.62 1.81
N TYR A 180 -3.78 -5.76 1.16
CA TYR A 180 -4.00 -6.77 0.12
C TYR A 180 -3.19 -6.48 -1.15
N ALA A 181 -3.17 -5.21 -1.59
CA ALA A 181 -2.34 -4.76 -2.70
C ALA A 181 -0.85 -5.03 -2.43
N ALA A 182 -0.36 -4.66 -1.24
CA ALA A 182 1.00 -4.94 -0.81
C ALA A 182 1.32 -6.44 -0.79
N LEU A 183 0.39 -7.30 -0.35
CA LEU A 183 0.59 -8.75 -0.36
C LEU A 183 0.76 -9.29 -1.78
N ALA A 184 -0.13 -8.92 -2.71
CA ALA A 184 -0.05 -9.36 -4.10
C ALA A 184 1.27 -8.90 -4.75
N TRP A 185 1.59 -7.63 -4.53
CA TRP A 185 2.77 -6.98 -5.08
C TRP A 185 4.06 -7.63 -4.57
N MET A 186 4.16 -7.87 -3.26
CA MET A 186 5.33 -8.52 -2.65
C MET A 186 5.51 -9.96 -3.13
N VAL A 187 4.44 -10.72 -3.36
CA VAL A 187 4.55 -12.09 -3.92
C VAL A 187 5.10 -12.05 -5.35
N LEU A 188 4.58 -11.16 -6.20
CA LEU A 188 5.05 -11.05 -7.59
C LEU A 188 6.50 -10.58 -7.69
N HIS A 189 6.87 -9.57 -6.90
CA HIS A 189 8.24 -9.07 -6.82
C HIS A 189 9.18 -10.17 -6.34
N ARG A 190 8.82 -10.87 -5.27
CA ARG A 190 9.62 -11.99 -4.76
C ARG A 190 9.80 -13.09 -5.81
N ALA A 191 8.74 -13.44 -6.54
CA ALA A 191 8.81 -14.43 -7.61
C ALA A 191 9.72 -13.99 -8.77
N TYR A 192 9.66 -12.71 -9.13
CA TYR A 192 10.56 -12.11 -10.12
C TYR A 192 12.03 -12.21 -9.69
N PHE A 193 12.36 -11.86 -8.44
CA PHE A 193 13.75 -11.91 -7.98
C PHE A 193 14.28 -13.33 -7.83
N LEU A 194 13.46 -14.27 -7.39
CA LEU A 194 13.83 -15.69 -7.38
C LEU A 194 14.18 -16.19 -8.79
N ARG A 195 13.46 -15.73 -9.81
CA ARG A 195 13.78 -16.02 -11.21
C ARG A 195 15.11 -15.40 -11.63
N GLN A 196 15.38 -14.14 -11.27
CA GLN A 196 16.64 -13.46 -11.60
C GLN A 196 17.84 -14.18 -10.97
N ILE A 197 17.73 -14.56 -9.70
CA ILE A 197 18.76 -15.35 -9.00
C ILE A 197 18.98 -16.71 -9.70
N ALA A 198 17.90 -17.38 -10.11
CA ALA A 198 18.00 -18.66 -10.81
C ALA A 198 18.56 -18.56 -12.24
N ARG A 199 18.57 -17.37 -12.86
CA ARG A 199 19.05 -17.14 -14.24
C ARG A 199 19.93 -15.89 -14.33
N PRO A 200 21.20 -15.96 -13.90
CA PRO A 200 22.09 -14.80 -13.80
C PRO A 200 22.58 -14.21 -15.13
N ASN A 201 22.17 -14.75 -16.29
CA ASN A 201 22.54 -14.26 -17.62
C ASN A 201 21.31 -14.23 -18.55
N PRO A 202 20.60 -13.09 -18.67
CA PRO A 202 19.45 -13.00 -19.53
C PRO A 202 19.77 -12.19 -20.80
N LEU A 203 20.04 -12.87 -21.92
CA LEU A 203 20.18 -12.22 -23.23
C LEU A 203 18.87 -11.54 -23.72
N PHE A 204 17.71 -11.82 -23.10
CA PHE A 204 16.39 -11.45 -23.65
C PHE A 204 15.27 -11.21 -22.62
N TYR A 205 15.55 -10.70 -21.42
CA TYR A 205 14.47 -10.37 -20.47
C TYR A 205 14.44 -8.87 -20.16
N PRO A 206 13.24 -8.32 -19.87
CA PRO A 206 13.11 -6.92 -19.46
C PRO A 206 14.08 -6.66 -18.31
N VAL A 207 15.10 -5.86 -18.63
CA VAL A 207 16.03 -5.33 -17.66
C VAL A 207 15.23 -4.33 -16.85
N VAL A 208 15.13 -4.56 -15.54
CA VAL A 208 14.83 -3.46 -14.63
C VAL A 208 16.00 -2.51 -14.79
N SER A 209 15.82 -1.45 -15.59
CA SER A 209 16.59 -0.24 -15.30
C SER A 209 16.19 0.10 -13.88
N GLU A 210 17.15 0.18 -12.95
CA GLU A 210 16.91 0.82 -11.66
C GLU A 210 16.02 2.04 -11.92
N GLY A 211 14.75 1.96 -11.52
CA GLY A 211 13.93 3.15 -11.57
C GLY A 211 14.41 4.12 -10.50
N LEU A 212 13.62 5.16 -10.26
CA LEU A 212 13.91 6.10 -9.18
C LEU A 212 13.78 5.39 -7.82
N VAL A 213 14.91 4.92 -7.29
CA VAL A 213 15.02 4.49 -5.88
C VAL A 213 14.64 5.70 -5.05
N GLN A 214 13.53 5.63 -4.31
CA GLN A 214 13.18 6.73 -3.42
C GLN A 214 14.13 6.71 -2.21
N ASP A 215 14.35 7.88 -1.63
CA ASP A 215 15.25 8.01 -0.49
C ASP A 215 14.75 7.20 0.71
N GLU A 216 13.43 7.11 0.89
CA GLU A 216 12.78 6.28 1.92
C GLU A 216 13.05 4.79 1.72
N ASP A 217 13.00 4.29 0.48
CA ASP A 217 13.32 2.88 0.18
C ASP A 217 14.78 2.59 0.51
N ARG A 218 15.69 3.50 0.12
CA ARG A 218 17.13 3.36 0.41
C ARG A 218 17.42 3.39 1.90
N ARG A 219 16.77 4.29 2.65
CA ARG A 219 16.90 4.38 4.10
C ARG A 219 16.42 3.11 4.79
N LEU A 220 15.25 2.60 4.38
CA LEU A 220 14.71 1.36 4.92
C LEU A 220 15.63 0.16 4.63
N ALA A 221 16.12 0.03 3.40
CA ALA A 221 17.08 -1.01 3.02
C ALA A 221 18.36 -0.95 3.87
N ASN A 222 18.95 0.25 4.04
CA ASN A 222 20.15 0.44 4.85
C ASN A 222 19.96 -0.03 6.30
N TRP A 223 18.81 0.23 6.91
CA TRP A 223 18.58 -0.20 8.29
C TRP A 223 18.38 -1.71 8.45
N LEU A 224 17.78 -2.36 7.45
CA LEU A 224 17.53 -3.80 7.50
C LEU A 224 18.78 -4.63 7.22
N ASP A 225 19.75 -4.07 6.50
CA ASP A 225 20.79 -4.83 5.81
C ASP A 225 22.21 -4.28 6.01
N GLY A 226 22.33 -3.06 6.55
CA GLY A 226 23.59 -2.39 6.87
C GLY A 226 24.28 -1.73 5.68
N ASP A 227 24.35 -2.42 4.54
CA ASP A 227 24.86 -1.91 3.25
C ASP A 227 23.74 -1.41 2.31
N GLY A 228 22.49 -1.64 2.71
CA GLY A 228 21.28 -1.34 1.95
C GLY A 228 21.29 -1.92 0.55
N TYR A 229 20.82 -1.15 -0.43
CA TYR A 229 20.71 -1.68 -1.79
C TYR A 229 22.04 -2.10 -2.42
N ALA A 230 23.19 -1.61 -1.94
CA ALA A 230 24.50 -2.04 -2.43
C ALA A 230 24.85 -3.50 -2.05
N GLY A 231 24.25 -4.01 -0.96
CA GLY A 231 24.34 -5.43 -0.63
C GLY A 231 23.36 -6.28 -1.40
N VAL A 232 22.17 -5.74 -1.63
CA VAL A 232 21.07 -6.40 -2.34
C VAL A 232 21.40 -6.58 -3.82
N VAL A 233 22.00 -5.54 -4.42
CA VAL A 233 22.37 -5.46 -5.83
C VAL A 233 23.88 -5.30 -5.95
N GLN A 234 24.52 -6.23 -6.65
CA GLN A 234 25.95 -6.21 -6.96
C GLN A 234 26.15 -6.13 -8.48
N GLY A 235 26.48 -4.93 -8.96
CA GLY A 235 26.52 -4.66 -10.41
C GLY A 235 25.14 -4.78 -11.02
N GLU A 236 24.98 -5.59 -12.07
CA GLU A 236 23.68 -5.87 -12.72
C GLU A 236 22.94 -7.08 -12.11
N LYS A 237 23.39 -7.58 -10.95
CA LYS A 237 22.88 -8.83 -10.36
C LYS A 237 22.28 -8.62 -8.99
N ILE A 238 21.26 -9.41 -8.69
CA ILE A 238 20.60 -9.44 -7.40
C ILE A 238 21.29 -10.52 -6.56
N ALA A 239 22.02 -10.07 -5.54
CA ALA A 239 22.88 -10.91 -4.73
C ALA A 239 22.14 -11.52 -3.52
N LYS A 240 21.16 -10.80 -2.96
CA LYS A 240 20.32 -11.27 -1.84
C LYS A 240 18.94 -10.65 -1.89
N LEU A 241 18.00 -11.20 -1.14
CA LEU A 241 16.62 -10.72 -1.05
C LEU A 241 16.36 -10.17 0.34
N LEU A 242 15.91 -8.92 0.45
CA LEU A 242 15.49 -8.37 1.73
C LEU A 242 14.21 -9.08 2.25
N PRO A 243 14.05 -9.24 3.58
CA PRO A 243 12.90 -9.93 4.17
C PRO A 243 11.60 -9.18 3.90
N LEU A 244 11.65 -7.87 4.07
CA LEU A 244 10.78 -6.93 3.41
C LEU A 244 11.37 -6.70 2.05
N PHE A 245 10.65 -6.99 0.98
CA PHE A 245 10.96 -6.19 -0.19
C PHE A 245 10.49 -4.78 0.17
N PRO A 246 11.38 -3.77 0.30
CA PRO A 246 10.93 -2.39 0.21
C PRO A 246 10.22 -2.27 -1.15
N GLY A 247 9.51 -1.18 -1.41
CA GLY A 247 9.11 -0.96 -2.80
C GLY A 247 10.38 -1.04 -3.65
N ASP A 248 10.57 -2.07 -4.49
CA ASP A 248 11.68 -2.04 -5.42
C ASP A 248 11.51 -0.76 -6.27
N PRO A 249 12.60 -0.06 -6.55
CA PRO A 249 12.70 1.24 -7.21
C PRO A 249 12.11 1.40 -8.60
N SER A 250 11.44 0.40 -9.16
CA SER A 250 11.02 0.43 -10.55
C SER A 250 9.51 0.34 -10.65
N ASP A 251 8.93 1.39 -11.22
CA ASP A 251 7.85 1.18 -12.17
C ASP A 251 8.32 0.08 -13.12
N ILE A 252 7.76 -1.14 -13.00
CA ILE A 252 7.99 -2.21 -13.96
C ILE A 252 7.28 -1.76 -15.25
N SER A 253 7.90 -0.81 -15.95
CA SER A 253 7.41 -0.28 -17.21
C SER A 253 7.95 -1.13 -18.34
N PHE A 254 7.04 -1.85 -18.98
CA PHE A 254 7.34 -2.77 -20.08
C PHE A 254 7.70 -1.98 -21.35
N LYS A 255 8.97 -1.63 -21.56
CA LYS A 255 9.42 -1.18 -22.88
C LYS A 255 9.70 -2.39 -23.78
N VAL A 256 8.70 -2.75 -24.58
CA VAL A 256 8.90 -3.64 -25.74
C VAL A 256 9.87 -2.97 -26.71
N ARG A 257 11.11 -3.46 -26.81
CA ARG A 257 11.92 -3.17 -28.01
C ARG A 257 11.23 -3.85 -29.19
N ARG A 258 10.55 -3.08 -30.03
CA ARG A 258 10.15 -3.56 -31.36
C ARG A 258 11.42 -4.04 -32.06
N ARG A 259 11.42 -5.30 -32.51
CA ARG A 259 12.47 -5.82 -33.40
C ARG A 259 12.53 -4.93 -34.64
N SER A 260 13.67 -4.29 -34.85
CA SER A 260 14.15 -3.84 -36.15
C SER A 260 14.64 -5.04 -36.95
#